data_AF-A0AA96QSD3-F1
#
_entry.id   AF-A0AA96QSD3-F1
#
_cell.length_a   1.000
_cell.length_b   1.000
_cell.length_c   1.000
_cell.angle_alpha   90.00
_cell.angle_beta   90.00
_cell.angle_gamma   90.00
#
_symmetry.space_group_name_H-M   'P 1'
#
loop_
_entity.id
_entity.type
_entity.pdbx_description
1 polymer ?
#
loop_
_entity_poly.entity_id
_entity_poly.type
_entity_poly.pdbx_seq_one_letter_code
_entity_poly.pdbx_strand_id
1 'polypeptide(L)'
;MGQMQAFGEPEFFSTSQIRDYCGNARAVLKPMHHELLVSAEELQAALRYVKSVDPKFFGADSIVRARLVARHVHNAADGLLVAQTSMIKAYLSFRKHYVVELDQAKEKAKAKGRAFKFDA
;
A
#
# COMPACT_ATOMS: atom_id res chain seq x y z
N MET A 1 -8.18 22.86 -10.27
CA MET A 1 -8.73 21.73 -9.49
C MET A 1 -7.66 21.29 -8.51
N GLY A 2 -7.91 21.36 -7.21
CA GLY A 2 -6.93 20.93 -6.20
C GLY A 2 -6.64 19.44 -6.39
N GLN A 3 -5.36 19.06 -6.42
CA GLN A 3 -4.98 17.65 -6.49
C GLN A 3 -5.45 16.97 -5.20
N MET A 4 -6.52 16.19 -5.29
CA MET A 4 -6.94 15.30 -4.21
C MET A 4 -5.88 14.21 -4.08
N GLN A 5 -5.03 14.30 -3.06
CA GLN A 5 -4.04 13.27 -2.79
C GLN A 5 -4.77 11.97 -2.40
N ALA A 6 -4.52 10.90 -3.15
CA ALA A 6 -5.24 9.64 -2.99
C ALA A 6 -5.16 9.06 -1.57
N PHE A 7 -4.06 9.32 -0.84
CA PHE A 7 -3.84 8.81 0.51
C PHE A 7 -4.22 9.80 1.62
N GLY A 8 -4.74 10.98 1.26
CA GLY A 8 -4.88 12.13 2.15
C GLY A 8 -3.57 12.91 2.30
N GLU A 9 -3.64 14.00 3.06
CA GLU A 9 -2.48 14.86 3.32
C GLU A 9 -1.49 14.16 4.28
N PRO A 10 -0.18 14.17 4.00
CA PRO A 10 0.83 13.52 4.84
C PRO A 10 1.12 14.35 6.09
N GLU A 11 0.14 14.46 6.98
CA GLU A 11 0.30 15.04 8.31
C GLU A 11 0.83 13.97 9.27
N PHE A 12 1.94 14.24 9.96
CA PHE A 12 2.58 13.26 10.87
C PHE A 12 2.79 13.83 12.27
N PHE A 13 1.84 14.65 12.75
CA PHE A 13 1.93 15.31 14.05
C PHE A 13 1.31 14.49 15.19
N SER A 14 0.59 13.43 14.87
CA SER A 14 -0.11 12.58 15.84
C SER A 14 -0.14 11.10 15.43
N THR A 15 -0.24 10.23 16.43
CA THR A 15 -0.40 8.78 16.23
C THR A 15 -1.60 8.43 15.36
N SER A 16 -2.71 9.18 15.47
CA SER A 16 -3.90 8.98 14.65
C SER A 16 -3.64 9.36 13.19
N GLN A 17 -3.00 10.49 12.92
CA GLN A 17 -2.69 10.88 11.53
C GLN A 17 -1.77 9.86 10.83
N ILE A 18 -0.75 9.34 11.53
CA ILE A 18 0.13 8.29 10.97
C ILE A 18 -0.68 7.01 10.67
N ARG A 19 -1.55 6.59 11.60
CA ARG A 19 -2.45 5.44 11.40
C ARG A 19 -3.34 5.65 10.18
N ASP A 20 -3.97 6.82 10.10
CA ASP A 20 -4.97 7.15 9.10
C ASP A 20 -4.32 7.24 7.72
N TYR A 21 -3.14 7.87 7.59
CA TYR A 21 -2.38 7.89 6.35
C TYR A 21 -2.01 6.47 5.86
N CYS A 22 -1.46 5.62 6.74
CA CYS A 22 -1.15 4.23 6.39
C CYS A 22 -2.41 3.42 6.04
N GLY A 23 -3.52 3.68 6.73
CA GLY A 23 -4.82 3.05 6.48
C GLY A 23 -5.42 3.46 5.13
N ASN A 24 -5.39 4.75 4.81
CA ASN A 24 -5.88 5.31 3.55
C ASN A 24 -5.08 4.78 2.36
N ALA A 25 -3.76 4.70 2.48
CA ALA A 25 -2.92 4.09 1.47
C ALA A 25 -3.36 2.65 1.17
N ARG A 26 -3.68 1.85 2.19
CA ARG A 26 -4.22 0.49 1.99
C ARG A 26 -5.61 0.48 1.37
N ALA A 27 -6.47 1.44 1.71
CA ALA A 27 -7.80 1.55 1.13
C ALA A 27 -7.76 1.82 -0.38
N VAL A 28 -6.73 2.54 -0.85
CA VAL A 28 -6.51 2.81 -2.28
C VAL A 28 -5.76 1.67 -2.98
N LEU A 29 -4.69 1.15 -2.36
CA LEU A 29 -3.84 0.15 -3.02
C LEU A 29 -4.52 -1.21 -3.19
N LYS A 30 -5.40 -1.60 -2.25
CA LYS A 30 -6.12 -2.88 -2.30
C LYS A 30 -7.01 -3.04 -3.55
N PRO A 31 -7.91 -2.09 -3.89
CA PRO A 31 -8.70 -2.21 -5.11
C PRO A 31 -7.84 -2.17 -6.37
N MET A 32 -6.81 -1.31 -6.42
CA MET A 32 -5.89 -1.24 -7.57
C MET A 32 -5.12 -2.56 -7.78
N HIS A 33 -4.69 -3.23 -6.69
CA HIS A 33 -4.08 -4.55 -6.78
C HIS A 33 -5.01 -5.57 -7.42
N HIS A 34 -6.28 -5.59 -6.99
CA HIS A 34 -7.28 -6.52 -7.54
C HIS A 34 -7.59 -6.22 -9.01
N GLU A 35 -7.74 -4.94 -9.35
CA GLU A 35 -7.95 -4.48 -10.74
C GLU A 35 -6.81 -4.94 -11.65
N LEU A 36 -5.56 -4.67 -11.28
CA LEU A 36 -4.40 -5.09 -12.07
C LEU A 36 -4.30 -6.62 -12.19
N LEU A 37 -4.65 -7.36 -11.13
CA LEU A 37 -4.63 -8.82 -11.17
C LEU A 37 -5.66 -9.38 -12.16
N VAL A 38 -6.87 -8.82 -12.19
CA VAL A 38 -7.92 -9.19 -13.16
C VAL A 38 -7.51 -8.77 -14.57
N SER A 39 -7.03 -7.52 -14.75
CA SER A 39 -6.57 -7.03 -16.06
C SER A 39 -5.41 -7.85 -16.63
N ALA A 40 -4.54 -8.41 -15.79
CA ALA A 40 -3.47 -9.30 -16.23
C ALA A 40 -4.02 -10.60 -16.85
N GLU A 41 -5.04 -11.20 -16.22
CA GLU A 41 -5.69 -12.41 -16.72
C GLU A 41 -6.48 -12.13 -18.00
N GLU A 42 -7.22 -11.03 -18.05
CA GLU A 42 -7.94 -10.60 -19.26
C GLU A 42 -6.98 -10.33 -20.42
N LEU A 43 -5.86 -9.65 -20.17
CA LEU A 43 -4.82 -9.38 -21.17
C LEU A 43 -4.21 -10.69 -21.69
N GLN A 44 -3.90 -11.63 -20.79
CA GLN A 44 -3.41 -12.94 -21.19
C GLN A 44 -4.43 -13.67 -22.05
N ALA A 45 -5.70 -13.71 -21.63
CA ALA A 45 -6.77 -14.38 -22.34
C ALA A 45 -6.97 -13.78 -23.74
N ALA A 46 -7.03 -12.45 -23.85
CA ALA A 46 -7.17 -11.76 -25.12
C ALA A 46 -6.01 -12.06 -26.08
N LEU A 47 -4.77 -11.99 -25.59
CA LEU A 47 -3.57 -12.21 -26.41
C LEU A 47 -3.41 -13.66 -26.87
N ARG A 48 -3.95 -14.64 -26.13
CA ARG A 48 -3.91 -16.06 -26.54
C ARG A 48 -4.65 -16.34 -27.85
N TYR A 49 -5.61 -15.51 -28.23
CA TYR A 49 -6.35 -15.65 -29.50
C TYR A 49 -5.61 -15.05 -30.70
N VAL A 50 -4.54 -14.28 -30.47
CA VAL A 50 -3.74 -13.68 -31.54
C VAL A 50 -2.88 -14.78 -32.18
N LYS A 51 -3.20 -15.16 -33.42
CA LYS A 51 -2.45 -16.19 -34.14
C LYS A 51 -1.06 -15.67 -34.52
N SER A 52 -0.07 -16.56 -34.42
CA SER A 52 1.27 -16.27 -34.92
C SER A 52 1.30 -16.33 -36.43
N VAL A 53 2.10 -15.46 -37.06
CA VAL A 53 2.30 -15.46 -38.52
C VAL A 53 3.10 -16.69 -38.96
N ASP A 54 4.03 -17.14 -38.12
CA ASP A 54 4.81 -18.38 -38.29
C ASP A 54 4.67 -19.22 -37.00
N PRO A 55 3.58 -20.01 -36.87
CA PRO A 55 3.28 -20.74 -35.64
C PRO A 55 4.28 -21.88 -35.43
N LYS A 56 5.01 -21.81 -34.32
CA LYS A 56 5.90 -22.88 -33.87
C LYS A 56 5.17 -23.77 -32.87
N PHE A 57 5.51 -25.06 -32.85
CA PHE A 57 4.97 -26.02 -31.88
C PHE A 57 3.43 -25.96 -31.76
N PHE A 58 2.73 -26.09 -32.88
CA PHE A 58 1.26 -26.04 -32.94
C PHE A 58 0.63 -24.73 -32.37
N GLY A 59 1.35 -23.61 -32.42
CA GLY A 59 0.86 -22.30 -31.97
C GLY A 59 1.09 -22.01 -30.48
N ALA A 60 1.85 -22.85 -29.78
CA ALA A 60 2.23 -22.63 -28.38
C ALA A 60 3.04 -21.34 -28.19
N ASP A 61 3.73 -20.87 -29.23
CA ASP A 61 4.50 -19.62 -29.21
C ASP A 61 3.63 -18.39 -28.90
N SER A 62 2.39 -18.36 -29.38
CA SER A 62 1.45 -17.28 -29.06
C SER A 62 1.05 -17.28 -27.58
N ILE A 63 0.79 -18.46 -27.01
CA ILE A 63 0.44 -18.60 -25.59
C ILE A 63 1.59 -18.15 -24.69
N VAL A 64 2.83 -18.51 -25.06
CA VAL A 64 4.03 -18.09 -24.32
C VAL A 64 4.18 -16.56 -24.37
N ARG A 65 4.04 -15.94 -25.55
CA ARG A 65 4.10 -14.47 -25.67
C ARG A 65 3.01 -13.77 -24.87
N ALA A 66 1.77 -14.26 -24.94
CA ALA A 66 0.65 -13.73 -24.16
C ALA A 66 0.97 -13.74 -22.65
N ARG A 67 1.51 -14.85 -22.14
CA ARG A 67 1.93 -14.98 -20.74
C ARG A 67 3.06 -14.03 -20.38
N LEU A 68 4.06 -13.86 -21.27
CA LEU A 68 5.17 -12.93 -21.03
C LEU A 68 4.68 -11.49 -20.89
N VAL A 69 3.76 -11.07 -21.76
CA VAL A 69 3.16 -9.73 -21.70
C VAL A 69 2.33 -9.56 -20.42
N ALA A 70 1.41 -10.49 -20.15
CA ALA A 70 0.56 -10.46 -18.95
C ALA A 70 1.37 -10.49 -17.65
N ARG A 71 2.55 -11.14 -17.67
CA ARG A 71 3.45 -11.21 -16.50
C ARG A 71 3.88 -9.83 -16.00
N HIS A 72 4.05 -8.85 -16.89
CA HIS A 72 4.39 -7.49 -16.47
C HIS A 72 3.27 -6.83 -15.66
N VAL A 73 2.02 -7.08 -16.02
CA VAL A 73 0.85 -6.59 -15.28
C VAL A 73 0.70 -7.32 -13.94
N HIS A 74 0.91 -8.64 -13.90
CA HIS A 74 0.97 -9.38 -12.63
C HIS A 74 2.07 -8.84 -11.70
N ASN A 75 3.27 -8.56 -12.22
CA ASN A 75 4.35 -8.01 -11.42
C ASN A 75 3.97 -6.62 -10.84
N ALA A 76 3.21 -5.80 -11.58
CA ALA A 76 2.70 -4.54 -11.07
C ALA A 76 1.68 -4.76 -9.94
N ALA A 77 0.77 -5.73 -10.08
CA ALA A 77 -0.16 -6.11 -9.02
C ALA A 77 0.59 -6.59 -7.76
N ASP A 78 1.62 -7.42 -7.91
CA ASP A 78 2.47 -7.87 -6.79
C ASP A 78 3.20 -6.69 -6.13
N GLY A 79 3.66 -5.72 -6.92
CA GLY A 79 4.24 -4.47 -6.42
C GLY A 79 3.28 -3.70 -5.51
N LEU A 80 1.99 -3.61 -5.89
CA LEU A 80 0.96 -2.99 -5.04
C LEU A 80 0.71 -3.78 -3.75
N LEU A 81 0.75 -5.12 -3.81
CA LEU A 81 0.62 -5.96 -2.62
C LEU A 81 1.78 -5.75 -1.63
N VAL A 82 3.00 -5.62 -2.16
CA VAL A 82 4.19 -5.29 -1.37
C VAL A 82 4.03 -3.89 -0.76
N ALA A 83 3.63 -2.89 -1.55
CA ALA A 83 3.41 -1.53 -1.08
C ALA A 83 2.37 -1.50 0.06
N GLN A 84 1.21 -2.14 -0.12
CA GLN A 84 0.18 -2.27 0.89
C GLN A 84 0.72 -2.88 2.19
N THR A 85 1.46 -3.98 2.07
CA THR A 85 2.01 -4.71 3.24
C THR A 85 3.04 -3.86 3.98
N SER A 86 3.86 -3.11 3.24
CA SER A 86 4.84 -2.18 3.81
C SER A 86 4.18 -1.04 4.58
N MET A 87 3.03 -0.51 4.12
CA MET A 87 2.29 0.51 4.87
C MET A 87 1.77 0.00 6.21
N ILE A 88 1.30 -1.26 6.27
CA ILE A 88 0.90 -1.88 7.54
C ILE A 88 2.11 -2.04 8.46
N LYS A 89 3.22 -2.57 7.93
CA LYS A 89 4.45 -2.76 8.68
C LYS A 89 5.02 -1.44 9.21
N ALA A 90 4.93 -0.36 8.44
CA ALA A 90 5.36 0.97 8.84
C ALA A 90 4.59 1.43 10.09
N TYR A 91 3.26 1.34 10.10
CA TYR A 91 2.46 1.72 11.27
C TYR A 91 2.74 0.82 12.49
N LEU A 92 2.85 -0.50 12.29
CA LEU A 92 3.16 -1.43 13.37
C LEU A 92 4.55 -1.18 13.96
N SER A 93 5.53 -0.86 13.12
CA SER A 93 6.89 -0.46 13.54
C SER A 93 6.84 0.83 14.33
N PHE A 94 6.14 1.85 13.82
CA PHE A 94 5.94 3.12 14.55
C PHE A 94 5.34 2.87 15.94
N ARG A 95 4.28 2.05 16.03
CA ARG A 95 3.65 1.72 17.30
C ARG A 95 4.61 1.02 18.27
N LYS A 96 5.39 0.07 17.75
CA LYS A 96 6.36 -0.69 18.56
C LYS A 96 7.47 0.22 19.12
N HIS A 97 7.98 1.15 18.31
CA HIS A 97 9.18 1.90 18.65
C HIS A 97 8.89 3.25 19.33
N TYR A 98 7.79 3.93 18.99
CA TYR A 98 7.59 5.32 19.41
C TYR A 98 6.41 5.52 20.36
N VAL A 99 5.34 4.72 20.26
CA VAL A 99 4.12 5.00 21.06
C VAL A 99 4.39 4.87 22.56
N VAL A 100 5.18 3.88 22.99
CA VAL A 100 5.55 3.73 24.40
C VAL A 100 6.34 4.94 24.91
N GLU A 101 7.31 5.42 24.14
CA GLU A 101 8.13 6.59 24.51
C GLU A 101 7.29 7.87 24.56
N LEU A 102 6.39 8.05 23.60
CA LEU A 102 5.47 9.19 23.54
C LEU A 102 4.51 9.22 24.74
N ASP A 103 3.96 8.07 25.14
CA ASP A 103 3.06 7.98 26.28
C ASP A 103 3.80 8.25 27.61
N GLN A 104 5.02 7.71 27.77
CA GLN A 104 5.86 8.02 28.94
C GLN A 104 6.24 9.50 29.01
N ALA A 105 6.56 10.12 27.87
CA ALA A 105 6.87 11.55 27.80
C ALA A 105 5.66 12.41 28.17
N LYS A 106 4.46 12.04 27.70
CA LYS A 106 3.20 12.70 28.08
C LYS A 106 2.92 12.61 29.58
N GLU A 107 3.06 11.43 30.18
CA GLU A 107 2.85 11.27 31.63
C GLU A 107 3.86 12.06 32.45
N LYS A 108 5.14 12.10 32.05
CA LYS A 108 6.16 12.94 32.69
C LYS A 108 5.84 14.44 32.56
N ALA A 109 5.40 14.89 31.38
CA ALA A 109 4.99 16.28 31.17
C ALA A 109 3.79 16.66 32.04
N LYS A 110 2.79 15.76 32.15
CA LYS A 110 1.62 15.92 33.02
C LYS A 110 2.01 15.98 34.49
N ALA A 111 2.95 15.16 34.94
CA ALA A 111 3.47 15.20 36.31
C ALA A 111 4.18 16.53 36.62
N LYS A 112 4.95 17.07 35.67
CA LYS A 112 5.65 18.36 35.84
C LYS A 112 4.69 19.57 35.84
N GLY A 113 3.61 19.51 35.07
CA GLY A 113 2.56 20.55 35.05
C GLY A 113 1.66 20.54 36.29
N ARG A 114 1.68 19.48 37.09
CA ARG A 114 0.91 19.32 38.33
C ARG A 114 1.71 19.75 39.55
N ALA A 115 2.52 20.80 39.41
CA ALA A 115 3.23 21.42 40.53
C ALA A 115 2.22 21.94 41.56
N PHE A 116 2.38 21.44 42.78
CA PHE A 116 1.56 21.69 43.96
C PHE A 116 1.30 23.19 44.18
N LYS A 117 0.02 23.60 44.22
CA LYS A 117 -0.37 24.95 44.65
C LYS A 117 -0.59 24.94 46.15
N PHE A 118 0.19 25.73 46.87
CA PHE A 118 -0.15 26.14 48.23
C PHE A 118 -1.15 27.29 48.11
N ASP A 119 -2.42 27.01 48.40
CA ASP A 119 -3.36 28.06 48.81
C ASP A 119 -3.24 28.17 50.35
N ALA A 120 -3.00 29.39 50.82
CA ALA A 120 -2.81 29.77 52.22
C ALA A 120 -4.16 30.03 52.93
#